data_AF-A0A812J1B6-F1
#
_entry.id   AF-A0A812J1B6-F1
#
_cell.length_a   1.000
_cell.length_b   1.000
_cell.length_c   1.000
_cell.angle_alpha   90.00
_cell.angle_beta   90.00
_cell.angle_gamma   90.00
#
_symmetry.space_group_name_H-M   'P 1'
#
loop_
_entity.id
_entity.type
_entity.pdbx_description
1 polymer ?
#
loop_
_entity_poly.entity_id
_entity_poly.type
_entity_poly.pdbx_seq_one_letter_code
_entity_poly.pdbx_strand_id
1 'polypeptide(L)'
;MGFQECDDIERVVHDAGLQNEYTRIQGPHALGVAYRKSTWQELGRGQTDIAEDRRDQWYGQRGVQWVRVQHRQNGRTVIFLNFHGPLPLSSGGKCGCEATAYNIMRVIGENADSNDDVILVGDFNSVTGSPTIQKLSERMHRVFSGNSHGGVDHIFSSCPSVKGTWNLGTGGSDHDALSALIEA
;
A
#
# COMPACT_ATOMS: atom_id res chain seq x y z
N MET A 1 6.48 -3.21 -4.74
CA MET A 1 6.94 -2.87 -3.39
C MET A 1 6.38 -1.51 -3.05
N GLY A 2 5.75 -1.37 -1.88
CA GLY A 2 5.25 -0.10 -1.37
C GLY A 2 6.00 0.25 -0.09
N PHE A 3 6.43 1.50 0.02
CA PHE A 3 7.22 2.03 1.12
C PHE A 3 6.50 3.21 1.76
N GLN A 4 6.56 3.30 3.08
CA GLN A 4 6.07 4.42 3.87
C GLN A 4 7.26 5.00 4.65
N GLU A 5 7.15 6.27 5.06
CA GLU A 5 8.28 7.01 5.67
C GLU A 5 9.56 6.98 4.81
N CYS A 6 9.37 6.94 3.50
CA CYS A 6 10.40 6.87 2.48
C CYS A 6 10.55 8.23 1.79
N ASP A 7 11.41 9.09 2.35
CA ASP A 7 11.74 10.40 1.77
C ASP A 7 12.55 10.29 0.48
N ASP A 8 13.30 9.20 0.30
CA ASP A 8 14.16 8.97 -0.86
C ASP A 8 14.16 7.50 -1.30
N ILE A 9 13.25 7.16 -2.22
CA ILE A 9 13.18 5.81 -2.79
C ILE A 9 14.36 5.48 -3.72
N GLU A 10 15.03 6.48 -4.30
CA GLU A 10 16.21 6.25 -5.13
C GLU A 10 17.33 5.68 -4.27
N ARG A 11 17.59 6.27 -3.11
CA ARG A 11 18.56 5.76 -2.14
C ARG A 11 18.22 4.35 -1.67
N VAL A 12 16.97 4.09 -1.26
CA VAL A 12 16.56 2.76 -0.75
C VAL A 12 16.83 1.65 -1.77
N VAL A 13 16.46 1.88 -3.03
CA VAL A 13 16.65 0.88 -4.09
C VAL A 13 18.10 0.82 -4.58
N HIS A 14 18.84 1.93 -4.53
CA HIS A 14 20.27 1.96 -4.83
C HIS A 14 21.09 1.18 -3.81
N ASP A 15 20.88 1.41 -2.52
CA ASP A 15 21.63 0.76 -1.43
C ASP A 15 21.37 -0.76 -1.42
N ALA A 16 20.20 -1.19 -1.92
CA ALA A 16 19.88 -2.60 -2.15
C ALA A 16 20.52 -3.22 -3.42
N GLY A 17 21.19 -2.42 -4.26
CA GLY A 17 21.77 -2.86 -5.53
C GLY A 17 20.74 -3.15 -6.63
N LEU A 18 19.54 -2.59 -6.53
CA LEU A 18 18.38 -2.91 -7.39
C LEU A 18 18.04 -1.80 -8.41
N GLN A 19 18.85 -0.74 -8.49
CA GLN A 19 18.60 0.47 -9.28
C GLN A 19 18.45 0.21 -10.80
N ASN A 20 19.10 -0.83 -11.32
CA ASN A 20 19.00 -1.16 -12.74
C ASN A 20 17.75 -2.00 -13.04
N GLU A 21 17.22 -2.74 -12.07
CA GLU A 21 16.14 -3.71 -12.25
C GLU A 21 14.75 -3.14 -11.98
N TYR A 22 14.63 -2.13 -11.12
CA TYR A 22 13.34 -1.62 -10.66
C TYR A 22 13.07 -0.21 -11.18
N THR A 23 11.85 0.05 -11.65
CA THR A 23 11.33 1.42 -11.70
C THR A 23 10.98 1.85 -10.30
N ARG A 24 11.17 3.13 -10.00
CA ARG A 24 10.91 3.76 -8.71
C ARG A 24 10.06 5.00 -8.93
N ILE A 25 9.12 5.22 -8.04
CA ILE A 25 8.20 6.35 -8.08
C ILE A 25 8.13 6.93 -6.67
N GLN A 26 8.76 8.09 -6.48
CA GLN A 26 8.55 8.88 -5.26
C GLN A 26 7.11 9.38 -5.23
N GLY A 27 6.43 9.13 -4.12
CA GLY A 27 5.06 9.56 -3.85
C GLY A 27 5.01 10.73 -2.85
N PRO A 28 3.79 11.21 -2.53
CA PRO A 28 3.60 12.27 -1.56
C PRO A 28 3.76 11.72 -0.14
N HIS A 29 3.96 12.59 0.85
CA HIS A 29 3.95 12.22 2.28
C HIS A 29 4.86 11.03 2.61
N ALA A 30 6.06 11.03 2.02
CA ALA A 30 7.06 9.97 2.17
C ALA A 30 6.56 8.57 1.73
N LEU A 31 5.67 8.51 0.75
CA LEU A 31 5.34 7.25 0.06
C LEU A 31 6.35 6.96 -1.04
N GLY A 32 6.57 5.68 -1.32
CA GLY A 32 7.32 5.25 -2.48
C GLY A 32 6.80 3.94 -3.05
N VAL A 33 6.85 3.79 -4.37
CA VAL A 33 6.54 2.52 -5.05
C VAL A 33 7.70 2.11 -5.95
N ALA A 34 8.04 0.82 -5.92
CA ALA A 34 8.98 0.22 -6.87
C ALA A 34 8.45 -1.08 -7.47
N TYR A 35 8.69 -1.29 -8.76
CA TYR A 35 8.32 -2.51 -9.49
C TYR A 35 9.37 -2.92 -10.52
N ARG A 36 9.48 -4.22 -10.78
CA ARG A 36 10.53 -4.78 -11.64
C ARG A 36 10.26 -4.49 -13.12
N LYS A 37 11.21 -3.83 -13.81
CA LYS A 37 11.08 -3.36 -15.20
C LYS A 37 10.86 -4.49 -16.20
N SER A 38 11.55 -5.61 -15.98
CA SER A 38 11.50 -6.78 -16.87
C SER A 38 10.17 -7.54 -16.80
N THR A 39 9.42 -7.37 -15.70
CA THR A 39 8.16 -8.07 -15.47
C THR A 39 6.97 -7.20 -15.82
N TRP A 40 7.03 -5.90 -15.53
CA TRP A 40 5.88 -5.01 -15.56
C TRP A 40 6.09 -3.82 -16.51
N GLN A 41 5.01 -3.44 -17.18
CA GLN A 41 4.89 -2.23 -17.97
C GLN A 41 3.90 -1.29 -17.28
N GLU A 42 4.28 -0.02 -17.06
CA GLU A 42 3.36 0.99 -16.54
C GLU A 42 2.30 1.34 -17.58
N LEU A 43 1.04 1.33 -17.17
CA LEU A 43 -0.11 1.79 -17.95
C LEU A 43 -0.62 3.15 -17.46
N GLY A 44 -0.42 3.45 -16.18
CA GLY A 44 -0.79 4.72 -15.56
C GLY A 44 -0.36 4.77 -14.10
N ARG A 45 -0.37 5.96 -13.52
CA ARG A 45 -0.06 6.19 -12.11
C ARG A 45 -0.72 7.46 -11.62
N GLY A 46 -0.87 7.57 -10.31
CA GLY A 46 -1.41 8.77 -9.69
C GLY A 46 -1.26 8.74 -8.18
N GLN A 47 -1.74 9.81 -7.57
CA GLN A 47 -1.71 9.99 -6.12
C GLN A 47 -2.87 10.87 -5.69
N THR A 48 -3.36 10.68 -4.47
CA THR A 48 -4.48 11.44 -3.93
C THR A 48 -4.38 11.53 -2.42
N ASP A 49 -4.58 12.72 -1.86
CA ASP A 49 -4.77 12.90 -0.43
C ASP A 49 -6.17 12.39 -0.04
N ILE A 50 -6.22 11.44 0.89
CA ILE A 50 -7.46 10.75 1.25
C ILE A 50 -7.84 10.89 2.72
N ALA A 51 -6.90 11.31 3.56
CA ALA A 51 -7.11 11.54 4.98
C ALA A 51 -6.18 12.64 5.50
N GLU A 52 -6.40 13.03 6.73
CA GLU A 52 -5.55 13.96 7.49
C GLU A 52 -5.47 13.42 8.91
N ASP A 53 -4.32 13.53 9.54
CA ASP A 53 -4.18 13.21 10.94
C ASP A 53 -5.13 14.04 11.81
N ARG A 54 -5.51 13.50 12.96
CA ARG A 54 -6.24 14.30 13.96
C ARG A 54 -5.28 15.26 14.65
N ARG A 55 -5.85 16.35 15.17
CA ARG A 55 -5.11 17.42 15.85
C ARG A 55 -4.29 16.95 17.07
N ASP A 56 -4.73 15.91 17.75
CA ASP A 56 -4.06 15.35 18.93
C ASP A 56 -2.79 14.54 18.60
N GLN A 57 -2.56 14.19 17.33
CA GLN A 57 -1.31 13.61 16.84
C GLN A 57 -1.12 13.95 15.35
N TRP A 58 -0.80 15.21 15.07
CA TRP A 58 -0.80 15.75 13.71
C TRP A 58 0.60 15.80 13.08
N TYR A 59 0.78 15.08 11.98
CA TYR A 59 1.96 15.15 11.11
C TYR A 59 1.61 15.57 9.68
N GLY A 60 0.33 15.54 9.30
CA GLY A 60 -0.16 16.20 8.08
C GLY A 60 -1.28 15.45 7.36
N GLN A 61 -1.34 15.68 6.05
CA GLN A 61 -2.22 14.95 5.14
C GLN A 61 -1.65 13.56 4.85
N ARG A 62 -2.53 12.64 4.48
CA ARG A 62 -2.22 11.24 4.20
C ARG A 62 -2.73 10.86 2.83
N GLY A 63 -1.83 10.31 2.03
CA GLY A 63 -2.09 10.00 0.63
C GLY A 63 -2.17 8.52 0.36
N VAL A 64 -2.79 8.20 -0.77
CA VAL A 64 -2.61 6.93 -1.48
C VAL A 64 -1.86 7.22 -2.76
N GLN A 65 -0.81 6.44 -3.01
CA GLN A 65 -0.10 6.39 -4.29
C GLN A 65 -0.50 5.13 -5.02
N TRP A 66 -0.77 5.20 -6.33
CA TRP A 66 -1.11 4.03 -7.12
C TRP A 66 -0.35 3.98 -8.44
N VAL A 67 -0.11 2.75 -8.90
CA VAL A 67 0.42 2.47 -10.24
C VAL A 67 -0.39 1.33 -10.84
N ARG A 68 -0.86 1.52 -12.07
CA ARG A 68 -1.47 0.47 -12.88
C ARG A 68 -0.40 -0.11 -13.79
N VAL A 69 -0.17 -1.41 -13.69
CA VAL A 69 0.87 -2.12 -14.44
C VAL A 69 0.30 -3.31 -15.19
N GLN A 70 0.89 -3.63 -16.33
CA GLN A 70 0.62 -4.84 -17.10
C GLN A 70 1.80 -5.80 -17.03
N HIS A 71 1.53 -7.07 -16.75
CA HIS A 71 2.52 -8.12 -16.80
C HIS A 71 2.90 -8.41 -18.25
N ARG A 72 4.18 -8.28 -18.58
CA ARG A 72 4.66 -8.30 -19.98
C ARG A 72 4.44 -9.65 -20.68
N GLN A 73 4.45 -10.76 -19.94
CA GLN A 73 4.39 -12.09 -20.53
C GLN A 73 2.96 -12.58 -20.79
N ASN A 74 2.01 -12.26 -19.91
CA ASN A 74 0.65 -12.82 -19.96
C ASN A 74 -0.43 -11.74 -20.12
N GLY A 75 -0.05 -10.46 -20.17
CA GLY A 75 -0.96 -9.35 -20.42
C GLY A 75 -1.90 -8.98 -19.27
N ARG A 76 -1.86 -9.69 -18.13
CA ARG A 76 -2.70 -9.39 -16.97
C ARG A 76 -2.34 -8.05 -16.35
N THR A 77 -3.33 -7.34 -15.85
CA THR A 77 -3.16 -6.00 -15.29
C THR A 77 -3.40 -6.01 -13.79
N VAL A 78 -2.60 -5.21 -13.09
CA VAL A 78 -2.68 -5.01 -11.65
C VAL A 78 -2.71 -3.51 -11.37
N ILE A 79 -3.63 -3.05 -10.54
CA ILE A 79 -3.48 -1.78 -9.85
C ILE A 79 -2.87 -2.02 -8.47
N PHE A 80 -1.68 -1.45 -8.26
CA PHE A 80 -0.94 -1.54 -7.02
C PHE A 80 -1.05 -0.20 -6.29
N LEU A 81 -1.60 -0.23 -5.08
CA LEU A 81 -1.80 0.94 -4.22
C LEU A 81 -0.90 0.83 -2.99
N ASN A 82 -0.34 1.97 -2.59
CA ASN A 82 0.48 2.15 -1.41
C ASN A 82 -0.12 3.26 -0.55
N PHE A 83 -0.31 2.97 0.74
CA PHE A 83 -0.99 3.85 1.68
C PHE A 83 -0.16 4.04 2.95
N HIS A 84 -0.23 5.24 3.53
CA HIS A 84 0.25 5.51 4.89
C HIS A 84 -0.89 6.17 5.67
N GLY A 85 -1.46 5.44 6.62
CA GLY A 85 -2.69 5.81 7.29
C GLY A 85 -2.57 6.92 8.32
N PRO A 86 -3.70 7.57 8.65
CA PRO A 86 -3.70 8.70 9.56
C PRO A 86 -3.55 8.29 11.02
N LEU A 87 -2.94 9.19 11.77
CA LEU A 87 -2.77 9.13 13.22
C LEU A 87 -3.86 9.96 13.95
N PRO A 88 -4.13 9.68 15.24
CA PRO A 88 -3.65 8.55 16.04
C PRO A 88 -4.08 7.18 15.53
N LEU A 89 -3.39 6.15 16.02
CA LEU A 89 -3.62 4.76 15.66
C LEU A 89 -5.11 4.36 15.76
N SER A 90 -5.62 3.72 14.72
CA SER A 90 -7.00 3.25 14.53
C SER A 90 -8.08 4.34 14.58
N SER A 91 -7.71 5.61 14.45
CA SER A 91 -8.67 6.71 14.45
C SER A 91 -9.33 6.95 13.09
N GLY A 92 -8.66 6.54 12.00
CA GLY A 92 -9.05 6.94 10.65
C GLY A 92 -8.90 8.45 10.39
N GLY A 93 -8.14 9.16 11.23
CA GLY A 93 -7.84 10.56 11.05
C GLY A 93 -9.02 11.48 11.36
N LYS A 94 -8.91 12.71 10.87
CA LYS A 94 -9.84 13.82 11.14
C LYS A 94 -11.30 13.51 10.78
N CYS A 95 -11.52 12.74 9.72
CA CYS A 95 -12.85 12.39 9.22
C CYS A 95 -13.31 10.98 9.64
N GLY A 96 -12.47 10.24 10.40
CA GLY A 96 -12.79 8.92 10.91
C GLY A 96 -12.56 7.76 9.94
N CYS A 97 -12.66 6.56 10.50
CA CYS A 97 -12.32 5.29 9.85
C CYS A 97 -13.07 5.01 8.54
N GLU A 98 -14.39 5.22 8.53
CA GLU A 98 -15.20 4.92 7.35
C GLU A 98 -14.87 5.85 6.18
N ALA A 99 -14.67 7.14 6.45
CA ALA A 99 -14.27 8.11 5.43
C ALA A 99 -12.93 7.73 4.78
N THR A 100 -11.95 7.34 5.60
CA THR A 100 -10.65 6.85 5.10
C THR A 100 -10.82 5.61 4.22
N ALA A 101 -11.55 4.60 4.69
CA ALA A 101 -11.78 3.37 3.92
C ALA A 101 -12.52 3.64 2.59
N TYR A 102 -13.57 4.47 2.61
CA TYR A 102 -14.32 4.83 1.40
C TYR A 102 -13.50 5.67 0.43
N ASN A 103 -12.62 6.55 0.90
CA ASN A 103 -11.73 7.29 0.03
C ASN A 103 -10.71 6.38 -0.68
N ILE A 104 -10.19 5.36 0.01
CA ILE A 104 -9.35 4.33 -0.64
C ILE A 104 -10.15 3.60 -1.73
N MET A 105 -11.36 3.15 -1.41
CA MET A 105 -12.22 2.44 -2.35
C MET A 105 -12.62 3.30 -3.55
N ARG A 106 -12.82 4.60 -3.34
CA ARG A 106 -13.06 5.58 -4.40
C ARG A 106 -11.84 5.66 -5.34
N VAL A 107 -10.62 5.76 -4.81
CA VAL A 107 -9.40 5.78 -5.64
C VAL A 107 -9.28 4.50 -6.46
N ILE A 108 -9.58 3.33 -5.88
CA ILE A 108 -9.63 2.07 -6.63
C ILE A 108 -10.66 2.15 -7.75
N GLY A 109 -11.91 2.53 -7.45
CA GLY A 109 -13.00 2.59 -8.44
C GLY A 109 -12.80 3.62 -9.56
N GLU A 110 -12.07 4.70 -9.30
CA GLU A 110 -11.77 5.74 -10.30
C GLU A 110 -10.61 5.37 -11.23
N ASN A 111 -9.69 4.49 -10.81
CA ASN A 111 -8.43 4.27 -11.50
C ASN A 111 -8.17 2.82 -11.94
N ALA A 112 -8.93 1.86 -11.40
CA ALA A 112 -8.89 0.46 -11.82
C ALA A 112 -9.81 0.22 -13.01
N ASP A 113 -9.38 -0.63 -13.94
CA ASP A 113 -10.28 -1.28 -14.89
C ASP A 113 -10.99 -2.47 -14.22
N SER A 114 -12.18 -2.81 -14.69
CA SER A 114 -12.95 -3.99 -14.27
C SER A 114 -12.18 -5.32 -14.32
N ASN A 115 -11.15 -5.42 -15.16
CA ASN A 115 -10.32 -6.62 -15.30
C ASN A 115 -8.99 -6.55 -14.53
N ASP A 116 -8.73 -5.46 -13.80
CA ASP A 116 -7.52 -5.32 -13.01
C ASP A 116 -7.63 -6.11 -11.71
N ASP A 117 -6.56 -6.85 -11.38
CA ASP A 117 -6.34 -7.32 -10.03
C ASP A 117 -5.90 -6.13 -9.15
N VAL A 118 -6.44 -6.03 -7.93
CA VAL A 118 -6.13 -4.94 -6.98
C VAL A 118 -5.21 -5.48 -5.90
N ILE A 119 -4.11 -4.78 -5.66
CA ILE A 119 -3.23 -5.01 -4.51
C ILE A 119 -3.08 -3.69 -3.76
N LEU A 120 -3.43 -3.68 -2.48
CA LEU A 120 -3.29 -2.52 -1.61
C LEU A 120 -2.35 -2.91 -0.46
N VAL A 121 -1.27 -2.16 -0.28
CA VAL A 121 -0.32 -2.34 0.82
C VAL A 121 -0.14 -1.05 1.60
N GLY A 122 0.39 -1.17 2.81
CA GLY A 122 0.82 0.00 3.56
C GLY A 122 0.93 -0.24 5.05
N ASP A 123 1.46 0.79 5.72
CA ASP A 123 1.16 1.06 7.13
C ASP A 123 -0.18 1.77 7.20
N PHE A 124 -1.20 1.13 7.74
CA PHE A 124 -2.54 1.72 7.83
C PHE A 124 -2.72 2.56 9.09
N ASN A 125 -1.74 2.58 9.99
CA ASN A 125 -1.88 3.08 11.35
C ASN A 125 -3.17 2.58 12.00
N SER A 126 -3.62 1.37 11.66
CA SER A 126 -4.93 0.85 12.03
C SER A 126 -4.82 -0.65 12.24
N VAL A 127 -5.13 -1.15 13.44
CA VAL A 127 -5.03 -2.59 13.71
C VAL A 127 -6.16 -3.38 13.05
N THR A 128 -6.00 -4.71 12.98
CA THR A 128 -6.96 -5.64 12.38
C THR A 128 -8.41 -5.44 12.82
N GLY A 129 -8.65 -5.12 14.10
CA GLY A 129 -9.99 -4.93 14.66
C GLY A 129 -10.61 -3.55 14.40
N SER A 130 -9.88 -2.61 13.82
CA SER A 130 -10.34 -1.23 13.62
C SER A 130 -11.43 -1.13 12.54
N PRO A 131 -12.33 -0.13 12.61
CA PRO A 131 -13.37 0.02 11.59
C PRO A 131 -12.82 0.28 10.18
N THR A 132 -11.65 0.94 10.04
CA THR A 132 -11.02 1.15 8.72
C THR A 132 -10.74 -0.19 8.05
N ILE A 133 -10.09 -1.10 8.79
CA ILE A 133 -9.72 -2.42 8.28
C ILE A 133 -10.97 -3.27 8.03
N GLN A 134 -11.96 -3.23 8.94
CA GLN A 134 -13.22 -3.96 8.76
C GLN A 134 -13.92 -3.53 7.46
N LYS A 135 -14.02 -2.23 7.18
CA LYS A 135 -14.63 -1.70 5.94
C LYS A 135 -13.87 -2.09 4.69
N LEU A 136 -12.53 -2.09 4.73
CA LEU A 136 -11.74 -2.59 3.61
C LEU A 136 -11.96 -4.11 3.39
N SER A 137 -12.04 -4.87 4.49
CA SER A 137 -12.29 -6.32 4.46
C SER A 137 -13.68 -6.72 3.96
N GLU A 138 -14.66 -5.81 3.91
CA GLU A 138 -15.95 -6.05 3.25
C GLU A 138 -15.80 -6.21 1.72
N ARG A 139 -14.71 -5.71 1.13
CA ARG A 139 -14.51 -5.65 -0.34
C ARG A 139 -13.23 -6.31 -0.84
N MET A 140 -12.23 -6.46 0.03
CA MET A 140 -10.93 -7.03 -0.32
C MET A 140 -10.50 -8.09 0.70
N HIS A 141 -9.76 -9.09 0.25
CA HIS A 141 -9.15 -10.08 1.13
C HIS A 141 -7.95 -9.48 1.83
N ARG A 142 -7.94 -9.48 3.16
CA ARG A 142 -6.75 -9.17 3.96
C ARG A 142 -5.79 -10.36 3.89
N VAL A 143 -4.78 -10.26 3.03
CA VAL A 143 -3.81 -11.32 2.71
C VAL A 143 -2.85 -11.55 3.85
N PHE A 144 -2.29 -10.47 4.40
CA PHE A 144 -1.30 -10.58 5.47
C PHE A 144 -1.33 -9.33 6.36
N SER A 145 -0.86 -9.49 7.60
CA SER A 145 -0.75 -8.39 8.56
C SER A 145 0.51 -8.60 9.39
N GLY A 146 1.23 -7.50 9.64
CA GLY A 146 2.44 -7.50 10.44
C GLY A 146 2.16 -7.62 11.94
N ASN A 147 3.22 -7.54 12.74
CA ASN A 147 3.12 -7.56 14.20
C ASN A 147 3.44 -6.19 14.82
N SER A 148 4.22 -5.36 14.14
CA SER A 148 4.60 -4.02 14.60
C SER A 148 3.38 -3.18 14.97
N HIS A 149 3.49 -2.47 16.10
CA HIS A 149 2.45 -1.59 16.64
C HIS A 149 1.06 -2.24 16.79
N GLY A 150 1.00 -3.55 17.04
CA GLY A 150 -0.27 -4.30 17.14
C GLY A 150 -0.82 -4.78 15.80
N GLY A 151 0.01 -4.77 14.75
CA GLY A 151 -0.32 -5.22 13.40
C GLY A 151 -1.06 -4.17 12.58
N VAL A 152 -0.41 -3.02 12.38
CA VAL A 152 -0.93 -1.89 11.58
C VAL A 152 -0.58 -1.98 10.09
N ASP A 153 0.45 -2.76 9.75
CA ASP A 153 0.86 -3.00 8.37
C ASP A 153 0.01 -4.11 7.76
N HIS A 154 -0.57 -3.86 6.60
CA HIS A 154 -1.46 -4.81 5.94
C HIS A 154 -1.17 -4.95 4.45
N ILE A 155 -1.42 -6.17 3.95
CA ILE A 155 -1.52 -6.47 2.53
C ILE A 155 -2.96 -6.91 2.25
N PHE A 156 -3.61 -6.24 1.31
CA PHE A 156 -4.93 -6.57 0.80
C PHE A 156 -4.86 -6.93 -0.69
N SER A 157 -5.74 -7.83 -1.14
CA SER A 157 -5.92 -8.15 -2.54
C SER A 157 -7.38 -8.40 -2.92
N SER A 158 -7.75 -8.11 -4.16
CA SER A 158 -9.00 -8.59 -4.75
C SER A 158 -8.97 -10.10 -5.04
N CYS A 159 -7.79 -10.72 -5.13
CA CYS A 159 -7.64 -12.16 -5.36
C CYS A 159 -7.42 -12.91 -4.02
N PRO A 160 -8.17 -13.99 -3.74
CA PRO A 160 -7.96 -14.80 -2.53
C PRO A 160 -6.82 -15.83 -2.66
N SER A 161 -6.26 -16.06 -3.86
CA SER A 161 -5.23 -17.09 -4.07
C SER A 161 -3.86 -16.62 -3.59
N VAL A 162 -3.50 -17.04 -2.37
CA VAL A 162 -2.22 -16.71 -1.73
C VAL A 162 -1.37 -17.98 -1.64
N LYS A 163 -0.17 -17.96 -2.23
CA LYS A 163 0.79 -19.08 -2.20
C LYS A 163 1.71 -19.04 -0.98
N GLY A 164 1.92 -17.87 -0.40
CA GLY A 164 2.75 -17.72 0.78
C GLY A 164 2.79 -16.28 1.27
N THR A 165 3.06 -16.13 2.57
CA THR A 165 3.21 -14.86 3.27
C THR A 165 4.41 -14.94 4.19
N TRP A 166 5.20 -13.89 4.26
CA TRP A 166 6.41 -13.83 5.07
C TRP A 166 6.52 -12.48 5.74
N ASN A 167 6.85 -12.51 7.03
CA ASN A 167 7.41 -11.37 7.73
C ASN A 167 8.93 -11.46 7.57
N LEU A 168 9.54 -10.47 6.93
CA LEU A 168 10.96 -10.42 6.60
C LEU A 168 11.79 -9.76 7.72
N GLY A 169 11.14 -9.38 8.83
CA GLY A 169 11.73 -8.67 9.95
C GLY A 169 11.93 -7.19 9.66
N THR A 170 12.55 -6.49 10.62
CA THR A 170 12.57 -5.04 10.62
C THR A 170 13.60 -4.40 9.69
N GLY A 171 14.72 -5.08 9.45
CA GLY A 171 15.84 -4.52 8.67
C GLY A 171 16.40 -3.20 9.22
N GLY A 172 16.11 -2.86 10.49
CA GLY A 172 16.49 -1.59 11.13
C GLY A 172 15.38 -0.55 11.28
N SER A 173 14.17 -0.82 10.80
CA SER A 173 12.95 -0.02 11.08
C SER A 173 12.31 -0.44 12.42
N ASP A 174 11.37 0.35 12.92
CA ASP A 174 10.40 -0.01 13.96
C ASP A 174 9.22 -0.84 13.41
N HIS A 175 9.03 -0.87 12.09
CA HIS A 175 8.09 -1.73 11.38
C HIS A 175 8.77 -2.96 10.77
N ASP A 176 8.01 -4.05 10.66
CA ASP A 176 8.42 -5.27 9.95
C ASP A 176 8.15 -5.14 8.44
N ALA A 177 9.10 -5.53 7.60
CA ALA A 177 8.87 -5.64 6.16
C ALA A 177 8.03 -6.90 5.84
N LEU A 178 6.92 -6.71 5.13
CA LEU A 178 5.98 -7.80 4.80
C LEU A 178 6.04 -8.20 3.33
N SER A 179 5.90 -9.50 3.06
CA SER A 179 5.88 -10.06 1.71
C SER A 179 4.74 -11.05 1.55
N ALA A 180 4.14 -11.07 0.36
CA ALA A 180 3.15 -12.05 -0.04
C ALA A 180 3.37 -12.47 -1.49
N LEU A 181 3.20 -13.76 -1.77
CA LEU A 181 3.12 -14.31 -3.12
C LEU A 181 1.66 -14.58 -3.42
N ILE A 182 1.08 -13.74 -4.28
CA ILE A 182 -0.31 -13.81 -4.71
C ILE A 182 -0.35 -14.37 -6.13
N GLU A 183 -1.18 -15.37 -6.36
CA GLU A 183 -1.47 -15.87 -7.70
C GLU A 183 -2.68 -15.10 -8.22
N ALA A 184 -2.39 -14.04 -8.97
CA ALA A 184 -3.38 -13.29 -9.72
C ALA A 184 -3.82 -14.11 -10.93
#